data_AF-A0A0W1AG77-F1
#
_entry.id   AF-A0A0W1AG77-F1
#
_cell.length_a   1.000
_cell.length_b   1.000
_cell.length_c   1.000
_cell.angle_alpha   90.00
_cell.angle_beta   90.00
_cell.angle_gamma   90.00
#
_symmetry.space_group_name_H-M   'P 1'
#
loop_
_entity.id
_entity.type
_entity.pdbx_description
1 polymer ?
#
loop_
_entity_poly.entity_id
_entity_poly.type
_entity_poly.pdbx_seq_one_letter_code
_entity_poly.pdbx_strand_id
1 'polypeptide(L)'
;MTTIDLITILGNFSQSLYPVQRLITGAAYLLGILFVMKAIGKFKKIGDHRAQSSSQEKMYTPLMYLVFGAALIYIPSVIQAMANTAFGVGNILTYSPPPTPNIYNSIGIIIRTAGVIWFVRGCVLVAHASEPGTQHGPKGLVFIIAGIFAINFDNTIAAVNDLLGKFVSWTLAVKSSQGY
;
A
#
# COMPACT_ATOMS: atom_id res chain seq x y z
N MET A 1 28.46 -5.91 -31.80
CA MET A 1 28.41 -5.90 -30.33
C MET A 1 27.08 -5.27 -29.93
N THR A 2 26.08 -6.07 -29.57
CA THR A 2 24.80 -5.57 -29.05
C THR A 2 25.05 -5.11 -27.63
N THR A 3 25.34 -3.82 -27.43
CA THR A 3 25.26 -3.21 -26.11
C THR A 3 23.89 -3.53 -25.58
N ILE A 4 23.84 -4.29 -24.49
CA ILE A 4 22.59 -4.65 -23.84
C ILE A 4 22.04 -3.34 -23.33
N ASP A 5 21.14 -2.75 -24.10
CA ASP A 5 20.59 -1.44 -23.80
C ASP A 5 19.80 -1.58 -22.50
N LEU A 6 20.18 -0.79 -21.49
CA LEU A 6 19.53 -0.80 -20.18
C LEU A 6 18.02 -0.61 -20.34
N ILE A 7 17.61 0.15 -21.35
CA ILE A 7 16.23 0.38 -21.75
C ILE A 7 15.53 -0.94 -22.13
N THR A 8 16.22 -1.81 -22.88
CA THR A 8 15.69 -3.11 -23.30
C THR A 8 15.58 -4.10 -22.12
N ILE A 9 16.58 -4.14 -21.23
CA ILE A 9 16.51 -4.96 -20.00
C ILE A 9 15.33 -4.51 -19.15
N LEU A 10 15.20 -3.20 -18.92
CA LEU A 10 14.17 -2.63 -18.06
C LEU A 10 12.77 -2.78 -18.66
N GLY A 11 12.65 -2.67 -19.98
CA GLY A 11 11.42 -2.94 -20.72
C GLY A 11 10.96 -4.40 -20.54
N ASN A 12 11.86 -5.37 -20.74
CA ASN A 12 11.53 -6.79 -20.59
C ASN A 12 11.20 -7.18 -19.15
N PHE A 13 11.92 -6.61 -18.18
CA PHE A 13 11.65 -6.82 -16.76
C PHE A 13 10.29 -6.25 -16.36
N SER A 14 9.98 -5.03 -16.78
CA SER A 14 8.68 -4.38 -16.54
C SER A 14 7.50 -5.18 -17.10
N GLN A 15 7.63 -5.74 -18.31
CA GLN A 15 6.59 -6.59 -18.90
C GLN A 15 6.36 -7.87 -18.09
N SER A 16 7.41 -8.44 -17.51
CA SER A 16 7.32 -9.61 -16.62
C SER A 16 6.56 -9.34 -15.32
N LEU A 17 6.40 -8.07 -14.92
CA LEU A 17 5.68 -7.70 -13.70
C LEU A 17 4.16 -7.68 -13.83
N TYR A 18 3.60 -7.64 -15.04
CA TYR A 18 2.14 -7.68 -15.22
C TYR A 18 1.50 -8.98 -14.69
N PRO A 19 2.02 -10.18 -15.03
CA PRO A 19 1.58 -11.42 -14.39
C PRO A 19 1.78 -11.43 -12.87
N VAL A 20 2.90 -10.87 -12.39
CA VAL A 20 3.22 -10.81 -10.96
C VAL A 20 2.19 -9.97 -10.20
N GLN A 21 1.77 -8.84 -10.75
CA GLN A 21 0.73 -8.01 -10.14
C GLN A 21 -0.62 -8.74 -10.03
N ARG A 22 -0.99 -9.53 -11.04
CA ARG A 22 -2.19 -10.38 -10.99
C ARG A 22 -2.06 -11.46 -9.92
N LEU A 23 -0.89 -12.09 -9.80
CA LEU A 23 -0.62 -13.09 -8.77
C LEU A 23 -0.72 -12.48 -7.36
N ILE A 24 -0.14 -11.31 -7.13
CA ILE A 24 -0.20 -10.61 -5.84
C ILE A 24 -1.64 -10.26 -5.48
N THR A 25 -2.41 -9.75 -6.46
CA THR A 25 -3.83 -9.43 -6.24
C THR A 25 -4.63 -10.68 -5.91
N GLY A 26 -4.42 -11.78 -6.63
CA GLY A 26 -5.06 -13.08 -6.35
C GLY A 26 -4.68 -13.65 -4.97
N ALA A 27 -3.40 -13.58 -4.61
CA ALA A 27 -2.92 -14.00 -3.30
C ALA A 27 -3.55 -13.16 -2.18
N ALA A 28 -3.74 -11.86 -2.42
CA ALA A 28 -4.37 -10.98 -1.46
C ALA A 28 -5.86 -11.28 -1.25
N TYR A 29 -6.60 -11.65 -2.31
CA TYR A 29 -7.97 -12.18 -2.17
C TYR A 29 -8.01 -13.42 -1.27
N LEU A 30 -7.12 -14.38 -1.49
CA LEU A 30 -7.03 -15.58 -0.66
C LEU A 30 -6.71 -15.25 0.80
N LEU A 31 -5.74 -14.35 1.04
CA LEU A 31 -5.41 -13.87 2.39
C LEU A 31 -6.59 -13.16 3.05
N GLY A 32 -7.34 -12.35 2.30
CA GLY A 32 -8.54 -11.68 2.79
C GLY A 32 -9.61 -12.67 3.27
N ILE A 33 -9.86 -13.73 2.50
CA ILE A 33 -10.79 -14.81 2.89
C ILE A 33 -10.30 -15.53 4.14
N LEU A 34 -9.00 -15.85 4.22
CA LEU A 34 -8.40 -16.47 5.42
C LEU A 34 -8.56 -15.58 6.66
N PHE A 35 -8.41 -14.27 6.51
CA PHE A 35 -8.57 -13.30 7.59
C PHE A 35 -10.02 -13.22 8.06
N VAL A 36 -10.98 -13.21 7.15
CA VAL A 36 -12.42 -13.25 7.49
C VAL A 36 -12.76 -14.55 8.23
N MET A 37 -12.27 -15.71 7.76
CA MET A 37 -12.48 -16.98 8.46
C MET A 37 -11.88 -16.97 9.87
N LYS A 38 -10.66 -16.44 10.03
CA LYS A 38 -10.03 -16.26 11.35
C LYS A 38 -10.83 -15.31 12.25
N ALA A 39 -11.34 -14.21 11.70
CA ALA A 39 -12.17 -13.24 12.41
C ALA A 39 -13.44 -13.90 12.95
N ILE A 40 -14.18 -14.64 12.10
CA ILE A 40 -15.39 -15.37 12.49
C ILE A 40 -15.07 -16.38 13.60
N GLY A 41 -13.98 -17.15 13.47
CA GLY A 41 -13.57 -18.10 14.51
C GLY A 41 -13.28 -17.43 15.85
N LYS A 42 -12.62 -16.26 15.84
CA LYS A 42 -12.35 -15.47 17.06
C LYS A 42 -13.60 -14.80 17.63
N PHE A 43 -14.50 -14.29 16.79
CA PHE A 43 -15.81 -13.78 17.22
C PHE A 43 -16.64 -14.87 17.89
N LYS A 44 -16.69 -16.08 17.31
CA LYS A 44 -17.38 -17.23 17.90
C LYS A 44 -16.79 -17.55 19.29
N LYS A 45 -15.47 -17.61 19.41
CA LYS A 45 -14.81 -17.81 20.71
C LYS A 45 -15.26 -16.75 21.72
N ILE A 46 -15.21 -15.46 21.40
CA ILE A 46 -15.66 -14.40 22.33
C ILE A 46 -17.14 -14.55 22.72
N GLY A 47 -18.00 -14.95 21.78
CA GLY A 47 -19.41 -15.25 22.04
C GLY A 47 -19.59 -16.41 23.02
N ASP A 48 -18.86 -17.52 22.81
CA ASP A 48 -18.90 -18.71 23.66
C ASP A 48 -18.25 -18.45 25.04
N HIS A 49 -17.20 -17.64 25.12
CA HIS A 49 -16.49 -17.30 26.37
C HIS A 49 -17.26 -16.32 27.26
N ARG A 50 -18.27 -15.61 26.73
CA ARG A 50 -19.21 -14.86 27.56
C ARG A 50 -20.13 -15.79 28.39
N ALA A 51 -20.26 -17.06 27.99
CA ALA A 51 -20.99 -18.09 28.72
C ALA A 51 -20.09 -18.93 29.66
N GLN A 52 -18.78 -19.03 29.40
CA GLN A 52 -17.84 -19.77 30.24
C GLN A 52 -16.53 -18.99 30.49
N SER A 53 -16.35 -18.63 31.75
CA SER A 53 -15.37 -17.68 32.32
C SER A 53 -13.88 -17.94 31.98
N SER A 54 -13.12 -16.83 31.92
CA SER A 54 -11.68 -16.69 32.24
C SER A 54 -10.63 -16.48 31.12
N SER A 55 -10.98 -16.21 29.86
CA SER A 55 -10.01 -15.67 28.90
C SER A 55 -10.49 -14.38 28.25
N GLN A 56 -9.83 -13.26 28.57
CA GLN A 56 -10.07 -11.95 27.97
C GLN A 56 -9.49 -11.86 26.55
N GLU A 57 -10.03 -12.62 25.58
CA GLU A 57 -9.77 -12.29 24.17
C GLU A 57 -10.39 -10.91 23.89
N LYS A 58 -9.54 -9.92 23.58
CA LYS A 58 -9.98 -8.56 23.29
C LYS A 58 -10.77 -8.54 21.98
N MET A 59 -11.96 -7.95 21.99
CA MET A 59 -12.81 -7.73 20.80
C MET A 59 -12.06 -7.02 19.65
N TYR A 60 -10.99 -6.31 19.97
CA TYR A 60 -10.11 -5.65 19.01
C TYR A 60 -9.49 -6.60 17.97
N THR A 61 -9.04 -7.79 18.38
CA THR A 61 -8.36 -8.76 17.50
C THR A 61 -9.25 -9.24 16.35
N PRO A 62 -10.45 -9.82 16.58
CA PRO A 62 -11.31 -10.25 15.49
C PRO A 62 -11.79 -9.09 14.61
N LEU A 63 -11.98 -7.90 15.18
CA LEU A 63 -12.38 -6.73 14.42
C LEU A 63 -11.28 -6.29 13.44
N MET A 64 -10.01 -6.28 13.87
CA MET A 64 -8.90 -5.96 12.98
C MET A 64 -8.73 -6.98 11.85
N TYR A 65 -8.85 -8.28 12.15
CA TYR A 65 -8.85 -9.30 11.10
C TYR A 65 -10.01 -9.15 10.12
N LEU A 66 -11.19 -8.72 10.58
CA LEU A 66 -12.34 -8.47 9.71
C LEU A 66 -12.11 -7.24 8.82
N VAL A 67 -11.65 -6.13 9.39
CA VAL A 67 -11.39 -4.87 8.66
C VAL A 67 -10.31 -5.08 7.60
N PHE A 68 -9.15 -5.64 7.98
CA PHE A 68 -8.05 -5.88 7.04
C PHE A 68 -8.35 -7.04 6.09
N GLY A 69 -9.16 -8.03 6.50
CA GLY A 69 -9.67 -9.06 5.61
C GLY A 69 -10.56 -8.49 4.50
N ALA A 70 -11.52 -7.63 4.87
CA ALA A 70 -12.34 -6.91 3.90
C ALA A 70 -11.50 -5.98 3.01
N ALA A 71 -10.50 -5.29 3.58
CA ALA A 71 -9.61 -4.43 2.81
C ALA A 71 -8.78 -5.20 1.77
N LEU A 72 -8.37 -6.43 2.07
CA LEU A 72 -7.65 -7.31 1.15
C LEU A 72 -8.56 -7.92 0.06
N ILE A 73 -9.85 -8.13 0.34
CA ILE A 73 -10.83 -8.57 -0.67
C ILE A 73 -11.18 -7.42 -1.61
N TYR A 74 -11.30 -6.20 -1.09
CA TYR A 74 -11.66 -5.01 -1.87
C TYR A 74 -10.46 -4.09 -2.12
N ILE A 75 -9.29 -4.68 -2.43
CA ILE A 75 -8.03 -3.94 -2.65
C ILE A 75 -8.17 -2.75 -3.59
N PRO A 76 -8.75 -2.90 -4.80
CA PRO A 76 -8.82 -1.79 -5.74
C PRO A 76 -9.57 -0.60 -5.14
N SER A 77 -10.70 -0.87 -4.48
CA SER A 77 -11.55 0.15 -3.84
C SER A 77 -10.85 0.80 -2.65
N VAL A 78 -10.16 0.02 -1.81
CA VAL A 78 -9.43 0.55 -0.65
C VAL A 78 -8.24 1.41 -1.08
N ILE A 79 -7.46 0.96 -2.07
CA ILE A 79 -6.37 1.76 -2.63
C ILE A 79 -6.93 3.07 -3.20
N GLN A 80 -8.07 3.03 -3.91
CA GLN A 80 -8.70 4.22 -4.44
C GLN A 80 -9.16 5.18 -3.35
N ALA A 81 -9.83 4.67 -2.32
CA ALA A 81 -10.27 5.47 -1.18
C ALA A 81 -9.07 6.14 -0.48
N MET A 82 -7.99 5.41 -0.22
CA MET A 82 -6.81 5.97 0.42
C MET A 82 -6.01 6.91 -0.47
N ALA A 83 -5.95 6.66 -1.78
CA ALA A 83 -5.34 7.58 -2.74
C ALA A 83 -6.10 8.91 -2.79
N ASN A 84 -7.44 8.85 -2.80
CA ASN A 84 -8.28 10.04 -2.69
C ASN A 84 -8.04 10.78 -1.37
N THR A 85 -7.89 10.06 -0.26
CA THR A 85 -7.58 10.69 1.05
C THR A 85 -6.20 11.34 1.05
N ALA A 86 -5.20 10.72 0.42
CA ALA A 86 -3.83 11.20 0.43
C ALA A 86 -3.58 12.35 -0.55
N PHE A 87 -4.18 12.30 -1.73
CA PHE A 87 -3.85 13.20 -2.85
C PHE A 87 -5.06 13.96 -3.41
N GLY A 88 -6.29 13.68 -2.96
CA GLY A 88 -7.50 14.29 -3.50
C GLY A 88 -7.86 13.83 -4.92
N VAL A 89 -7.15 12.82 -5.45
CA VAL A 89 -7.31 12.32 -6.82
C VAL A 89 -7.48 10.80 -6.85
N GLY A 90 -8.29 10.34 -7.81
CA GLY A 90 -8.56 8.93 -8.04
C GLY A 90 -7.29 8.15 -8.40
N ASN A 91 -7.23 6.91 -7.94
CA ASN A 91 -6.08 6.00 -8.13
C ASN A 91 -5.76 5.75 -9.61
N ILE A 92 -4.47 5.87 -9.95
CA ILE A 92 -3.92 5.79 -11.31
C ILE A 92 -3.74 4.32 -11.78
N LEU A 93 -4.19 3.32 -10.99
CA LEU A 93 -4.23 1.92 -11.44
C LEU A 93 -5.21 1.68 -12.60
N THR A 94 -6.01 2.67 -13.00
CA THR A 94 -6.74 2.64 -14.28
C THR A 94 -5.75 2.53 -15.42
N TYR A 95 -5.93 1.49 -16.24
CA TYR A 95 -5.10 1.09 -17.37
C TYR A 95 -4.65 2.28 -18.23
N SER A 96 -3.43 2.77 -18.01
CA SER A 96 -2.75 3.63 -18.98
C SER A 96 -2.29 2.74 -20.14
N PRO A 97 -2.56 3.10 -21.41
CA PRO A 97 -2.06 2.35 -22.56
C PRO A 97 -0.55 2.12 -22.40
N PRO A 98 -0.02 0.93 -22.74
CA PRO A 98 1.40 0.64 -22.64
C PRO A 98 2.17 1.71 -23.42
N PRO A 99 2.87 2.63 -22.74
CA PRO A 99 3.71 3.62 -23.39
C PRO A 99 4.82 2.90 -24.14
N THR A 100 5.31 3.53 -25.20
CA THR A 100 6.59 3.20 -25.81
C THR A 100 7.64 2.97 -24.71
N PRO A 101 8.51 1.94 -24.82
CA PRO A 101 9.47 1.59 -23.77
C PRO A 101 10.41 2.77 -23.51
N ASN A 102 10.04 3.56 -22.52
CA ASN A 102 10.79 4.68 -21.98
C ASN A 102 11.06 4.34 -20.51
N ILE A 103 12.32 4.56 -20.10
CA ILE A 103 12.85 4.24 -18.78
C ILE A 103 11.92 4.70 -17.66
N TYR A 104 11.33 5.90 -17.79
CA TYR A 104 10.42 6.46 -16.79
C TYR A 104 9.20 5.57 -16.51
N ASN A 105 8.57 5.05 -17.55
CA ASN A 105 7.40 4.20 -17.38
C ASN A 105 7.76 2.78 -16.92
N SER A 106 8.89 2.23 -17.39
CA SER A 106 9.37 0.93 -16.92
C SER A 106 9.70 0.96 -15.42
N ILE A 107 10.34 2.02 -14.94
CA ILE A 107 10.58 2.24 -13.50
C ILE A 107 9.26 2.44 -12.75
N GLY A 108 8.33 3.22 -13.31
CA GLY A 108 7.01 3.44 -12.72
C GLY A 108 6.27 2.13 -12.44
N ILE A 109 6.27 1.19 -13.39
CA ILE A 109 5.65 -0.13 -13.20
C ILE A 109 6.31 -0.91 -12.06
N ILE A 110 7.65 -0.91 -12.00
CA ILE A 110 8.41 -1.59 -10.93
C ILE A 110 8.03 -1.05 -9.55
N ILE A 111 8.02 0.27 -9.40
CA ILE A 111 7.69 0.94 -8.13
C ILE A 111 6.23 0.67 -7.73
N ARG A 112 5.30 0.75 -8.68
CA ARG A 112 3.88 0.47 -8.43
C ARG A 112 3.67 -0.97 -7.99
N THR A 113 4.32 -1.95 -8.63
CA THR A 113 4.24 -3.36 -8.23
C THR A 113 4.79 -3.56 -6.82
N ALA A 114 5.94 -2.97 -6.48
CA ALA A 114 6.49 -3.00 -5.12
C ALA A 114 5.53 -2.36 -4.10
N GLY A 115 4.86 -1.27 -4.47
CA GLY A 115 3.85 -0.60 -3.67
C GLY A 115 2.66 -1.50 -3.31
N VAL A 116 2.17 -2.30 -4.27
CA VAL A 116 1.11 -3.30 -3.99
C VAL A 116 1.60 -4.36 -3.00
N ILE A 117 2.83 -4.86 -3.13
CA ILE A 117 3.41 -5.83 -2.19
C ILE A 117 3.50 -5.23 -0.78
N TRP A 118 4.01 -4.01 -0.66
CA TRP A 118 4.10 -3.32 0.62
C TRP A 118 2.74 -3.04 1.25
N PHE A 119 1.75 -2.67 0.44
CA PHE A 119 0.39 -2.47 0.91
C PHE A 119 -0.21 -3.77 1.49
N VAL A 120 -0.16 -4.87 0.72
CA VAL A 120 -0.66 -6.19 1.17
C VAL A 120 0.06 -6.64 2.44
N ARG A 121 1.40 -6.50 2.47
CA ARG A 121 2.21 -6.83 3.66
C ARG A 121 1.83 -5.97 4.86
N GLY A 122 1.59 -4.68 4.66
CA GLY A 122 1.16 -3.76 5.69
C GLY A 122 -0.16 -4.18 6.33
N CYS A 123 -1.16 -4.51 5.51
CA CYS A 123 -2.44 -5.05 6.00
C CYS A 123 -2.27 -6.33 6.84
N VAL A 124 -1.41 -7.25 6.39
CA VAL A 124 -1.11 -8.49 7.13
C VAL A 124 -0.44 -8.19 8.48
N LEU A 125 0.55 -7.28 8.50
CA LEU A 125 1.26 -6.91 9.73
C LEU A 125 0.36 -6.23 10.75
N VAL A 126 -0.55 -5.35 10.32
CA VAL A 126 -1.49 -4.68 11.24
C VAL A 126 -2.52 -5.67 11.78
N ALA A 127 -3.06 -6.54 10.93
CA ALA A 127 -4.00 -7.57 11.37
C ALA A 127 -3.35 -8.51 12.40
N HIS A 128 -2.09 -8.93 12.16
CA HIS A 128 -1.37 -9.79 13.07
C HIS A 128 -0.95 -9.09 14.36
N ALA A 129 -0.62 -7.78 14.29
CA ALA A 129 -0.31 -6.96 15.46
C ALA A 129 -1.49 -6.81 16.45
N SER A 130 -2.70 -7.21 16.05
CA SER A 130 -3.86 -7.25 16.93
C SER A 130 -3.86 -8.45 17.88
N GLU A 131 -2.95 -9.42 17.70
CA GLU A 131 -2.82 -10.58 18.59
C GLU A 131 -1.99 -10.24 19.85
N PRO A 132 -2.36 -10.79 21.03
CA PRO A 132 -1.62 -10.56 22.26
C PRO A 132 -0.14 -10.97 22.12
N GLY A 133 0.79 -10.11 22.56
CA GLY A 133 2.22 -10.39 22.53
C GLY A 133 2.96 -9.96 21.26
N THR A 134 2.28 -9.33 20.30
CA THR A 134 2.90 -8.83 19.07
C THR A 134 2.99 -7.29 19.07
N GLN A 135 4.14 -6.72 18.66
CA GLN A 135 4.40 -5.26 18.71
C GLN A 135 4.53 -4.61 17.32
N HIS A 136 4.18 -5.32 16.24
CA HIS A 136 4.45 -4.86 14.86
C HIS A 136 3.38 -3.93 14.27
N GLY A 137 2.46 -3.39 15.07
CA GLY A 137 1.34 -2.55 14.60
C GLY A 137 1.79 -1.28 13.87
N PRO A 138 2.62 -0.42 14.48
CA PRO A 138 3.10 0.81 13.83
C PRO A 138 3.88 0.52 12.55
N LYS A 139 4.66 -0.56 12.52
CA LYS A 139 5.40 -0.98 11.32
C LYS A 139 4.44 -1.31 10.17
N GLY A 140 3.37 -2.04 10.44
CA GLY A 140 2.35 -2.37 9.43
C GLY A 140 1.70 -1.12 8.83
N LEU A 141 1.37 -0.12 9.66
CA LEU A 141 0.80 1.15 9.19
C LEU A 141 1.75 1.91 8.26
N VAL A 142 3.04 1.95 8.58
CA VAL A 142 4.05 2.58 7.70
C VAL A 142 4.10 1.88 6.34
N PHE A 143 4.05 0.55 6.30
CA PHE A 143 4.01 -0.19 5.04
C PHE A 143 2.74 0.08 4.22
N ILE A 144 1.59 0.28 4.87
CA ILE A 144 0.35 0.68 4.20
C ILE A 144 0.51 2.05 3.55
N ILE A 145 0.95 3.05 4.31
CA ILE A 145 1.10 4.43 3.84
C ILE A 145 2.14 4.50 2.71
N ALA A 146 3.31 3.89 2.92
CA ALA A 146 4.36 3.82 1.91
C ALA A 146 3.90 3.08 0.64
N GLY A 147 3.09 2.02 0.80
CA GLY A 147 2.48 1.31 -0.31
C GLY A 147 1.57 2.21 -1.15
N ILE A 148 0.73 3.04 -0.52
CA ILE A 148 -0.16 3.96 -1.24
C ILE A 148 0.59 5.05 -1.99
N PHE A 149 1.66 5.59 -1.41
CA PHE A 149 2.51 6.54 -2.11
C PHE A 149 3.25 5.88 -3.28
N ALA A 150 3.79 4.67 -3.10
CA ALA A 150 4.46 3.94 -4.18
C ALA A 150 3.50 3.55 -5.32
N ILE A 151 2.25 3.18 -5.02
CA ILE A 151 1.22 2.91 -6.03
C ILE A 151 0.86 4.20 -6.79
N ASN A 152 0.79 5.33 -6.09
CA ASN A 152 0.52 6.65 -6.67
C ASN A 152 1.83 7.42 -6.91
N PHE A 153 2.81 6.77 -7.55
CA PHE A 153 4.15 7.31 -7.72
C PHE A 153 4.17 8.69 -8.40
N ASP A 154 3.37 8.87 -9.45
CA ASP A 154 3.33 10.13 -10.20
C ASP A 154 2.83 11.29 -9.31
N ASN A 155 1.76 11.06 -8.53
CA ASN A 155 1.23 12.03 -7.58
C ASN A 155 2.23 12.30 -6.45
N THR A 156 2.97 11.28 -6.02
CA THR A 156 4.02 11.42 -5.01
C THR A 156 5.15 12.32 -5.52
N ILE A 157 5.58 12.16 -6.77
CA ILE A 157 6.56 13.06 -7.39
C ILE A 157 6.01 14.48 -7.45
N ALA A 158 4.77 14.67 -7.90
CA ALA A 158 4.15 15.98 -7.97
C ALA A 158 4.08 16.66 -6.59
N ALA A 159 3.70 15.91 -5.55
CA ALA A 159 3.65 16.40 -4.18
C ALA A 159 5.05 16.81 -3.66
N VAL A 160 6.07 15.99 -3.92
CA VAL A 160 7.46 16.32 -3.55
C VAL A 160 7.95 17.57 -4.28
N ASN A 161 7.65 17.71 -5.57
CA ASN A 161 8.04 18.89 -6.34
C ASN A 161 7.34 20.17 -5.84
N ASP A 162 6.06 20.10 -5.47
CA ASP A 162 5.33 21.23 -4.86
C ASP A 162 5.92 21.63 -3.50
N LEU A 163 6.24 20.64 -2.66
CA LEU A 163 6.89 20.88 -1.37
C LEU A 163 8.27 21.51 -1.54
N LEU A 164 9.10 21.00 -2.45
CA LEU A 164 10.41 21.58 -2.75
C LEU A 164 10.29 23.02 -3.27
N GLY A 165 9.32 23.28 -4.14
CA GLY A 165 9.03 24.64 -4.62
C GLY A 165 8.66 25.61 -3.50
N LYS A 166 7.85 25.16 -2.53
CA LYS A 166 7.50 25.95 -1.34
C LYS A 166 8.71 26.21 -0.45
N PHE A 167 9.57 25.21 -0.21
CA PHE A 167 10.80 25.41 0.56
C PHE A 167 11.74 26.41 -0.10
N VAL A 168 11.91 26.35 -1.42
CA VAL A 168 12.72 27.32 -2.17
C VAL A 168 12.10 28.71 -2.05
N SER A 169 10.80 28.84 -2.26
CA SER A 169 10.09 30.13 -2.13
C SER A 169 10.21 30.74 -0.73
N TRP A 170 10.02 29.94 0.33
CA TRP A 170 10.21 30.38 1.72
C TRP A 170 11.64 30.78 2.00
N THR A 171 12.61 30.03 1.50
CA THR A 171 14.03 30.36 1.65
C THR A 171 14.36 31.70 0.98
N LEU A 172 13.84 31.93 -0.23
CA LEU A 172 14.01 33.21 -0.95
C LEU A 172 13.29 34.36 -0.24
N ALA A 173 12.09 34.13 0.31
CA ALA A 173 11.33 35.13 1.06
C ALA A 173 12.00 35.52 2.40
N VAL A 174 12.61 34.55 3.08
CA VAL A 174 13.42 34.83 4.29
C VAL A 174 14.66 35.62 3.93
N LYS A 175 15.33 35.27 2.82
CA LYS A 175 16.52 35.98 2.35
C LYS A 175 16.20 37.44 1.99
N SER A 176 15.11 37.69 1.24
CA SER A 176 14.69 39.04 0.88
C SER A 176 14.20 39.87 2.07
N SER A 177 13.62 39.23 3.09
CA SER A 177 13.22 39.87 4.35
C SER A 177 14.43 40.36 5.18
N GLN A 178 15.60 39.74 5.04
CA GLN A 178 16.82 40.14 5.75
C GLN A 178 17.61 41.27 5.05
N GLY A 179 17.07 41.87 3.98
CA GLY A 179 17.66 43.06 3.34
C GLY A 179 18.81 42.80 2.38
N TYR A 180 18.95 41.56 1.87
CA TYR A 180 19.86 41.20 0.77
C TYR A 180 19.08 40.75 -0.47
#